data_AF-A0A0T6B2S3-F1
#
_entry.id   AF-A0A0T6B2S3-F1
#
_cell.length_a   1.000
_cell.length_b   1.000
_cell.length_c   1.000
_cell.angle_alpha   90.00
_cell.angle_beta   90.00
_cell.angle_gamma   90.00
#
_symmetry.space_group_name_H-M   'P 1'
#
loop_
_entity.id
_entity.type
_entity.pdbx_description
1 polymer ?
#
loop_
_entity_poly.entity_id
_entity_poly.type
_entity_poly.pdbx_seq_one_letter_code
_entity_poly.pdbx_strand_id
1 'polypeptide(L)'
;FSDPFVIIELLPHRVFPHCTEQQTNVHKKTLHPIFDECFEFSVSLEQCRSPGAMIAFTVMDHDVLTANDFAGEAFLALGSIPGVADTVGVDNFHGLKPVELVLMQQHHKNQPILQILESRTADRLAVEFVRKQRQRFATK
;
A
#
# COMPACT_ATOMS: atom_id res chain seq x y z
N PHE A 1 -7.65 -13.29 17.72
CA PHE A 1 -8.68 -12.49 17.04
C PHE A 1 -8.02 -11.18 16.73
N SER A 2 -8.06 -10.77 15.46
CA SER A 2 -7.46 -9.51 15.00
C SER A 2 -8.53 -8.46 14.81
N ASP A 3 -8.13 -7.20 14.86
CA ASP A 3 -8.89 -6.01 14.59
C ASP A 3 -8.36 -5.35 13.30
N PRO A 4 -8.54 -5.95 12.10
CA PRO A 4 -7.91 -5.50 10.87
C PRO A 4 -8.42 -4.14 10.36
N PHE A 5 -7.52 -3.40 9.73
CA PHE A 5 -7.80 -2.24 8.88
C PHE A 5 -6.79 -2.17 7.73
N VAL A 6 -7.11 -1.40 6.69
CA VAL A 6 -6.23 -1.22 5.52
C VAL A 6 -5.83 0.23 5.37
N ILE A 7 -4.53 0.47 5.20
CA ILE A 7 -3.97 1.76 4.76
C ILE A 7 -3.80 1.71 3.24
N ILE A 8 -4.25 2.74 2.55
CA ILE A 8 -4.20 2.89 1.09
C ILE A 8 -3.34 4.11 0.77
N GLU A 9 -2.28 3.90 -0.02
CA GLU A 9 -1.36 4.97 -0.45
C GLU A 9 -1.04 4.89 -1.95
N LEU A 10 -0.74 6.04 -2.55
CA LEU A 10 -0.26 6.13 -3.93
C LEU A 10 1.27 6.25 -3.97
N LEU A 11 1.90 5.38 -4.75
CA LEU A 11 3.35 5.30 -4.88
C LEU A 11 3.79 5.49 -6.34
N PRO A 12 5.00 6.04 -6.59
CA PRO A 12 5.93 6.55 -5.58
C PRO A 12 5.53 7.96 -5.10
N HIS A 13 5.81 8.28 -3.83
CA HIS A 13 5.43 9.56 -3.22
C HIS A 13 5.88 10.81 -4.01
N ARG A 14 7.04 10.73 -4.70
CA ARG A 14 7.54 11.81 -5.56
C ARG A 14 6.62 12.15 -6.74
N VAL A 15 5.82 11.19 -7.21
CA VAL A 15 4.83 11.37 -8.28
C VAL A 15 3.51 11.90 -7.70
N PHE A 16 3.18 11.52 -6.47
CA PHE A 16 1.92 11.86 -5.78
C PHE A 16 2.16 12.67 -4.49
N PRO A 17 2.87 13.80 -4.53
CA PRO A 17 3.32 14.51 -3.31
C PRO A 17 2.18 15.12 -2.48
N HIS A 18 0.99 15.29 -3.09
CA HIS A 18 -0.19 15.87 -2.44
C HIS A 18 -1.23 14.81 -2.06
N CYS A 19 -0.99 13.54 -2.36
CA CYS A 19 -1.87 12.45 -2.00
C CYS A 19 -1.42 11.89 -0.65
N THR A 20 -2.19 12.17 0.39
CA THR A 20 -1.98 11.56 1.71
C THR A 20 -2.52 10.14 1.72
N GLU A 21 -1.95 9.28 2.56
CA GLU A 21 -2.53 7.96 2.83
C GLU A 21 -3.95 8.09 3.40
N GLN A 22 -4.81 7.14 3.07
CA GLN A 22 -6.17 7.01 3.59
C GLN A 22 -6.29 5.64 4.27
N GLN A 23 -7.27 5.47 5.16
CA GLN A 23 -7.44 4.21 5.89
C GLN A 23 -8.90 3.84 6.03
N THR A 24 -9.18 2.53 6.08
CA THR A 24 -10.51 2.01 6.41
C THR A 24 -10.81 2.19 7.91
N ASN A 25 -12.07 1.94 8.27
CA ASN A 25 -12.42 1.67 9.65
C ASN A 25 -11.79 0.36 10.12
N VAL A 26 -11.60 0.26 11.44
CA VAL A 26 -11.12 -0.95 12.11
C VAL A 26 -12.28 -1.92 12.32
N HIS A 27 -12.15 -3.15 11.83
CA HIS A 27 -13.14 -4.19 12.02
C HIS A 27 -12.74 -5.10 13.18
N LYS A 28 -13.51 -5.11 14.26
CA LYS A 28 -13.10 -5.81 15.49
C LYS A 28 -13.30 -7.33 15.41
N LYS A 29 -12.34 -8.07 15.95
CA LYS A 29 -12.36 -9.52 16.23
C LYS A 29 -12.74 -10.38 15.03
N THR A 30 -12.20 -10.06 13.85
CA THR A 30 -12.45 -10.82 12.62
C THR A 30 -11.17 -11.11 11.84
N LEU A 31 -11.11 -12.28 11.21
CA LEU A 31 -10.05 -12.65 10.25
C LEU A 31 -10.51 -12.50 8.79
N HIS A 32 -11.78 -12.19 8.57
CA HIS A 32 -12.39 -12.04 7.24
C HIS A 32 -13.17 -10.72 7.19
N PRO A 33 -12.48 -9.57 7.26
CA PRO A 33 -13.14 -8.27 7.16
C PRO A 33 -13.70 -8.06 5.75
N ILE A 34 -14.91 -7.52 5.68
CA ILE A 34 -15.47 -6.93 4.45
C ILE A 34 -15.65 -5.45 4.76
N PHE A 35 -14.77 -4.60 4.21
CA PHE A 35 -14.76 -3.17 4.52
C PHE A 35 -15.87 -2.42 3.76
N ASP A 36 -16.04 -2.70 2.47
CA ASP A 36 -17.03 -2.02 1.60
C ASP A 36 -16.94 -0.48 1.65
N GLU A 37 -15.71 0.03 1.68
CA GLU A 37 -15.40 1.46 1.74
C GLU A 37 -14.85 1.98 0.40
N CYS A 38 -15.15 3.24 0.08
CA CYS A 38 -14.69 3.91 -1.13
C CYS A 38 -13.69 5.03 -0.78
N PHE A 39 -12.60 5.10 -1.53
CA PHE A 39 -11.54 6.09 -1.37
C PHE A 39 -11.31 6.84 -2.68
N GLU A 40 -11.09 8.14 -2.59
CA GLU A 40 -10.88 9.01 -3.76
C GLU A 40 -9.54 9.74 -3.65
N PHE A 41 -8.77 9.74 -4.73
CA PHE A 41 -7.51 10.47 -4.83
C PHE A 41 -7.55 11.42 -6.03
N SER A 42 -7.29 12.70 -5.79
CA SER A 42 -7.17 13.70 -6.85
C SER A 42 -5.79 13.62 -7.52
N VAL A 43 -5.74 13.04 -8.72
CA VAL A 43 -4.49 12.81 -9.48
C VAL A 43 -4.69 13.13 -10.95
N SER A 44 -3.60 13.48 -11.63
CA SER A 44 -3.57 13.63 -13.08
C SER A 44 -3.34 12.28 -13.77
N LEU A 45 -3.80 12.18 -15.02
CA LEU A 45 -3.55 11.01 -15.86
C LEU A 45 -2.05 10.80 -16.12
N GLU A 46 -1.27 11.88 -16.21
CA GLU A 46 0.18 11.82 -16.37
C GLU A 46 0.87 11.20 -15.14
N GLN A 47 0.42 11.57 -13.94
CA GLN A 47 0.89 10.94 -12.70
C GLN A 47 0.57 9.45 -12.69
N CYS A 48 -0.67 9.07 -13.06
CA CYS A 48 -1.09 7.67 -13.11
C CYS A 48 -0.29 6.83 -14.12
N ARG A 49 0.17 7.46 -15.21
CA ARG A 49 0.99 6.82 -16.26
C ARG A 49 2.48 6.85 -15.97
N SER A 50 2.91 7.47 -14.87
CA SER A 50 4.33 7.54 -14.52
C SER A 50 4.91 6.13 -14.29
N PRO A 51 6.17 5.87 -14.69
CA PRO A 51 6.78 4.55 -14.50
C PRO A 51 6.78 4.12 -13.03
N GLY A 52 6.22 2.92 -12.79
CA GLY A 52 6.09 2.36 -11.44
C GLY A 52 4.98 2.99 -10.59
N ALA A 53 4.06 3.76 -11.17
CA ALA A 53 2.92 4.29 -10.45
C ALA A 53 1.96 3.17 -10.03
N MET A 54 1.61 3.11 -8.74
CA MET A 54 0.81 2.04 -8.16
C MET A 54 0.04 2.50 -6.92
N ILE A 55 -1.01 1.77 -6.60
CA ILE A 55 -1.70 1.80 -5.31
C ILE A 55 -1.06 0.72 -4.44
N ALA A 56 -0.69 1.06 -3.21
CA ALA A 56 -0.30 0.11 -2.19
C ALA A 56 -1.41 -0.02 -1.14
N PHE A 57 -1.74 -1.25 -0.79
CA PHE A 57 -2.67 -1.62 0.26
C PHE A 57 -1.86 -2.28 1.37
N THR A 58 -1.82 -1.68 2.55
CA THR A 58 -1.14 -2.24 3.72
C THR A 58 -2.19 -2.67 4.75
N VAL A 59 -2.31 -3.97 4.98
CA VAL A 59 -3.19 -4.53 6.00
C VAL A 59 -2.47 -4.51 7.34
N MET A 60 -3.13 -3.94 8.33
CA MET A 60 -2.63 -3.79 9.69
C MET A 60 -3.64 -4.41 10.67
N ASP A 61 -3.15 -4.89 11.81
CA ASP A 61 -3.94 -5.31 12.96
C ASP A 61 -3.89 -4.23 14.03
N HIS A 62 -5.05 -3.72 14.45
CA HIS A 62 -5.12 -2.65 15.43
C HIS A 62 -5.03 -3.20 16.86
N ASP A 63 -4.02 -2.76 17.59
CA ASP A 63 -3.85 -3.07 19.00
C ASP A 63 -4.17 -1.86 19.88
N VAL A 64 -5.10 -2.03 20.84
CA VAL A 64 -5.50 -0.96 21.76
C VAL A 64 -4.40 -0.60 22.76
N LEU A 65 -3.56 -1.58 23.14
CA LEU A 65 -2.55 -1.43 24.19
C LEU A 65 -1.11 -1.37 23.66
N THR A 66 -0.89 -1.80 22.42
CA THR A 66 0.42 -1.96 21.79
C THR A 66 0.46 -1.26 20.43
N ALA A 67 1.61 -1.31 19.75
CA ALA A 67 1.69 -0.78 18.39
C ALA A 67 0.92 -1.68 17.42
N ASN A 68 0.32 -1.11 16.38
CA ASN A 68 -0.36 -1.87 15.34
C ASN A 68 0.61 -2.84 14.65
N ASP A 69 0.16 -4.07 14.42
CA ASP A 69 0.97 -5.11 13.80
C ASP A 69 0.76 -5.14 12.28
N PHE A 70 1.85 -5.33 11.53
CA PHE A 70 1.79 -5.47 10.09
C PHE A 70 1.30 -6.87 9.71
N ALA A 71 0.19 -6.94 8.96
CA ALA A 71 -0.39 -8.20 8.51
C ALA A 71 -0.05 -8.53 7.05
N GLY A 72 0.29 -7.55 6.22
CA GLY A 72 0.73 -7.79 4.85
C GLY A 72 0.49 -6.59 3.92
N GLU A 73 1.00 -6.68 2.70
CA GLU A 73 0.81 -5.65 1.69
C GLU A 73 0.47 -6.22 0.31
N ALA A 74 -0.26 -5.45 -0.49
CA ALA A 74 -0.57 -5.77 -1.86
C ALA A 74 -0.44 -4.51 -2.72
N PHE A 75 -0.12 -4.68 -4.01
CA PHE A 75 0.10 -3.56 -4.92
C PHE A 75 -0.69 -3.75 -6.19
N LEU A 76 -1.27 -2.65 -6.68
CA LEU A 76 -1.95 -2.59 -7.97
C LEU A 76 -1.32 -1.50 -8.82
N ALA A 77 -0.77 -1.85 -9.98
CA ALA A 77 -0.24 -0.87 -10.91
C ALA A 77 -1.36 0.04 -11.44
N LEU A 78 -1.17 1.37 -11.39
CA LEU A 78 -2.18 2.30 -11.94
C LEU A 78 -2.31 2.14 -13.45
N GLY A 79 -1.21 1.80 -14.12
CA GLY A 79 -1.20 1.53 -15.56
C GLY A 79 -2.01 0.30 -15.98
N SER A 80 -2.45 -0.58 -15.06
CA SER A 80 -3.38 -1.68 -15.39
C SER A 80 -4.85 -1.32 -15.19
N ILE A 81 -5.15 -0.10 -14.71
CA ILE A 81 -6.53 0.34 -14.49
C ILE A 81 -7.15 0.80 -15.82
N PRO A 82 -8.32 0.25 -16.21
CA PRO A 82 -9.06 0.72 -17.38
C PRO A 82 -9.32 2.23 -17.33
N GLY A 83 -9.08 2.94 -18.43
CA GLY A 83 -9.15 4.41 -18.50
C GLY A 83 -7.85 5.13 -18.13
N VAL A 84 -6.92 4.47 -17.43
CA VAL A 84 -5.53 4.96 -17.31
C VAL A 84 -4.69 4.45 -18.47
N ALA A 85 -4.77 3.15 -18.74
CA ALA A 85 -4.04 2.46 -19.80
C ALA A 85 -4.49 2.89 -21.21
N ASP A 86 -5.80 3.06 -21.40
CA ASP A 86 -6.41 3.30 -22.69
C ASP A 86 -6.83 4.78 -22.86
N THR A 87 -6.85 5.25 -24.10
CA THR A 87 -7.37 6.57 -24.49
C THR A 87 -8.87 6.55 -24.77
N VAL A 88 -9.48 5.36 -24.81
CA VAL A 88 -10.92 5.19 -25.04
C VAL A 88 -11.61 5.33 -23.69
N GLY A 89 -12.50 6.32 -23.58
CA GLY A 89 -13.27 6.57 -22.37
C GLY A 89 -13.96 5.30 -21.89
N VAL A 90 -13.85 4.99 -20.60
CA VAL A 90 -14.62 3.90 -20.00
C VAL A 90 -16.04 4.44 -19.85
N ASP A 91 -16.88 4.17 -20.84
CA ASP A 91 -18.23 4.74 -20.89
C ASP A 91 -19.12 4.26 -19.72
N ASN A 92 -18.74 3.21 -18.98
CA ASN A 92 -19.44 2.77 -17.76
C ASN A 92 -18.59 1.91 -16.82
N PHE A 93 -18.58 2.24 -15.52
CA PHE A 93 -17.94 1.45 -14.44
C PHE A 93 -18.60 0.07 -14.20
N HIS A 94 -19.80 -0.16 -14.74
CA HIS A 94 -20.60 -1.37 -14.54
C HIS A 94 -19.96 -2.68 -15.03
N GLY A 95 -18.91 -2.59 -15.85
CA GLY A 95 -18.19 -3.76 -16.37
C GLY A 95 -16.89 -4.10 -15.64
N LEU A 96 -16.51 -3.34 -14.61
CA LEU A 96 -15.26 -3.60 -13.89
C LEU A 96 -15.38 -4.86 -13.03
N LYS A 97 -14.43 -5.78 -13.22
CA LYS A 97 -14.34 -6.99 -12.39
C LYS A 97 -13.55 -6.67 -11.12
N PRO A 98 -13.89 -7.30 -9.98
CA PRO A 98 -13.04 -7.26 -8.79
C PRO A 98 -11.62 -7.72 -9.15
N VAL A 99 -10.62 -7.01 -8.62
CA VAL A 99 -9.21 -7.38 -8.76
C VAL A 99 -8.80 -8.12 -7.51
N GLU A 100 -8.41 -9.38 -7.65
CA GLU A 100 -7.84 -10.17 -6.57
C GLU A 100 -6.33 -9.93 -6.51
N LEU A 101 -5.86 -9.44 -5.36
CA LEU A 101 -4.45 -9.21 -5.10
C LEU A 101 -3.94 -10.19 -4.05
N VAL A 102 -2.77 -10.78 -4.30
CA VAL A 102 -2.11 -11.64 -3.32
C VAL A 102 -1.48 -10.78 -2.24
N LEU A 103 -1.85 -11.03 -0.99
CA LEU A 103 -1.24 -10.37 0.16
C LEU A 103 0.17 -10.92 0.35
N MET A 104 1.15 -10.05 0.23
CA MET A 104 2.56 -10.37 0.41
C MET A 104 2.99 -10.07 1.84
N GLN A 105 3.71 -11.01 2.44
CA GLN A 105 4.35 -10.85 3.73
C GLN A 105 5.85 -11.09 3.54
N GLN A 106 6.66 -10.05 3.79
CA GLN A 106 8.10 -10.24 3.85
C GLN A 106 8.46 -10.83 5.22
N HIS A 107 8.99 -12.05 5.25
CA HIS A 107 9.42 -12.71 6.50
C HIS A 107 10.94 -12.70 6.70
N HIS A 108 11.72 -12.37 5.66
CA HIS A 108 13.18 -12.45 5.70
C HIS A 108 13.83 -11.14 6.15
N LYS A 109 14.21 -11.08 7.44
CA LYS A 109 14.88 -9.90 8.02
C LYS A 109 16.29 -9.64 7.43
N ASN A 110 16.94 -10.63 6.82
CA ASN A 110 18.33 -10.53 6.31
C ASN A 110 18.40 -10.47 4.78
N GLN A 111 17.60 -9.61 4.17
CA GLN A 111 17.64 -9.36 2.73
C GLN A 111 18.89 -8.55 2.35
N PRO A 112 19.70 -8.98 1.36
CA PRO A 112 20.88 -8.24 0.90
C PRO A 112 20.57 -6.79 0.50
N ILE A 113 19.39 -6.56 -0.09
CA ILE A 113 18.97 -5.21 -0.48
C ILE A 113 18.78 -4.28 0.72
N LEU A 114 18.24 -4.78 1.85
CA LEU A 114 18.08 -3.98 3.06
C LEU A 114 19.44 -3.65 3.69
N GLN A 115 20.40 -4.58 3.66
CA GLN A 115 21.77 -4.34 4.14
C GLN A 115 22.50 -3.29 3.28
N ILE A 116 22.34 -3.36 1.95
CA ILE A 116 22.88 -2.35 1.03
C ILE A 116 22.26 -0.97 1.33
N LEU A 117 20.94 -0.89 1.50
CA LEU A 117 20.28 0.37 1.84
C LEU A 117 20.70 0.89 3.23
N GLU A 118 20.90 0.02 4.21
CA GLU A 118 21.41 0.37 5.55
C GLU A 118 22.80 1.01 5.51
N SER A 119 23.68 0.52 4.64
CA SER A 119 25.02 1.09 4.48
C SER A 119 25.02 2.53 3.93
N ARG A 120 23.92 2.98 3.31
CA ARG A 120 23.79 4.31 2.69
C ARG A 120 23.39 5.35 3.74
N THR A 121 24.21 5.54 4.77
CA THR A 121 23.89 6.39 5.93
C THR A 121 23.66 7.87 5.60
N ALA A 122 24.23 8.38 4.51
CA ALA A 122 24.00 9.75 4.03
C ALA A 122 22.70 9.92 3.22
N ASP A 123 22.07 8.83 2.80
CA ASP A 123 20.82 8.84 2.04
C ASP A 123 19.63 8.75 2.98
N ARG A 124 19.04 9.91 3.29
CA ARG A 124 17.92 10.00 4.22
C ARG A 124 16.71 9.15 3.79
N LEU A 125 16.45 9.02 2.48
CA LEU A 125 15.33 8.23 1.99
C LEU A 125 15.59 6.74 2.20
N ALA A 126 16.82 6.27 1.94
CA ALA A 126 17.21 4.88 2.20
C ALA A 126 17.12 4.57 3.71
N VAL A 127 17.62 5.46 4.56
CA VAL A 127 17.57 5.32 6.03
C VAL A 127 16.12 5.26 6.53
N GLU A 128 15.25 6.17 6.07
CA GLU A 128 13.84 6.18 6.47
C GLU A 128 13.09 4.95 5.95
N PHE A 129 13.36 4.51 4.71
CA PHE A 129 12.78 3.29 4.14
C PHE A 129 13.14 2.05 4.96
N VAL A 130 14.44 1.84 5.22
CA VAL A 130 14.90 0.72 6.05
C VAL A 130 14.26 0.75 7.42
N ARG A 131 14.21 1.91 8.08
CA ARG A 131 13.60 2.05 9.40
C ARG A 131 12.13 1.60 9.39
N LYS A 132 11.36 2.03 8.39
CA LYS A 132 9.97 1.60 8.20
C LYS A 132 9.88 0.09 7.93
N GLN A 133 10.74 -0.47 7.08
CA GLN A 133 10.77 -1.91 6.83
C GLN A 133 11.10 -2.72 8.09
N ARG A 134 12.05 -2.27 8.91
CA ARG A 134 12.41 -2.93 10.18
C ARG A 134 11.25 -2.97 11.17
N GLN A 135 10.43 -1.92 11.22
CA GLN A 135 9.21 -1.90 12.05
C GLN A 135 8.19 -2.96 11.61
N ARG A 136 8.11 -3.26 10.30
CA ARG A 136 7.20 -4.31 9.78
C ARG A 136 7.64 -5.73 10.17
N PHE A 137 8.95 -5.96 10.34
CA PHE A 137 9.49 -7.23 10.84
C PHE A 137 9.50 -7.33 12.37
N ALA A 138 9.15 -6.25 13.08
CA ALA A 138 9.09 -6.24 14.53
C ALA A 138 7.78 -6.86 15.03
N THR A 139 7.46 -8.05 14.53
CA THR A 139 6.45 -8.91 15.16
C THR A 139 7.07 -9.49 16.44
N LYS A 140 6.30 -9.50 17.53
CA LYS A 140 6.66 -10.13 18.80
C LYS A 140 6.93 -11.63 18.66
#